data_AF-A0A964YTH8-F1
#
_entry.id   AF-A0A964YTH8-F1
#
_cell.length_a   1.000
_cell.length_b   1.000
_cell.length_c   1.000
_cell.angle_alpha   90.00
_cell.angle_beta   90.00
_cell.angle_gamma   90.00
#
_symmetry.space_group_name_H-M   'P 1'
#
loop_
_entity.id
_entity.type
_entity.pdbx_description
1 polymer ?
#
loop_
_entity_poly.entity_id
_entity_poly.type
_entity_poly.pdbx_seq_one_letter_code
_entity_poly.pdbx_strand_id
1 'polypeptide(L)'
;MPNAVRVSVLAITAKTRVLVGRPVFGLVVLGEIMAFVYKITNTITNKCYIGWTGNTVEHRWAEHKISAFKNNDNRKFYNALRKYGPDSWLVETLIETTSKEEAKVKEIELIEHFDSYNKGYNATKGGDGNNGIIMSEESNLRRSKALKGKPKSEATIKKFKARTQTEETTAKISLAHQGMKKPWVKWSPEQIAKRAMTRRSLTKEQYDTIHNLRVTGMAIREIHQLTGISADLVKKWLKMPWEL
;
A
#
# COMPACT_ATOMS: atom_id res chain seq x y z
N MET A 1 48.94 -6.35 -23.70
CA MET A 1 49.13 -6.97 -22.37
C MET A 1 49.90 -5.98 -21.52
N PRO A 2 49.33 -5.53 -20.38
CA PRO A 2 49.67 -6.18 -19.12
C PRO A 2 48.51 -6.31 -18.10
N ASN A 3 48.55 -7.44 -17.41
CA ASN A 3 48.50 -7.64 -15.95
C ASN A 3 47.25 -7.32 -15.12
N ALA A 4 46.68 -8.44 -14.66
CA ALA A 4 45.81 -8.67 -13.52
C ALA A 4 46.14 -7.84 -12.26
N VAL A 5 45.10 -7.23 -11.69
CA VAL A 5 45.11 -6.70 -10.32
C VAL A 5 44.54 -7.77 -9.39
N ARG A 6 45.39 -8.25 -8.50
CA ARG A 6 45.12 -9.19 -7.40
C ARG A 6 44.32 -8.48 -6.31
N VAL A 7 43.16 -9.02 -5.94
CA VAL A 7 42.40 -8.58 -4.75
C VAL A 7 42.99 -9.29 -3.53
N SER A 8 43.61 -8.52 -2.64
CA SER A 8 44.16 -9.00 -1.38
C SER A 8 43.10 -9.02 -0.28
N VAL A 9 42.81 -10.24 0.21
CA VAL A 9 42.04 -10.52 1.43
C VAL A 9 42.93 -10.20 2.64
N LEU A 10 42.50 -9.29 3.51
CA LEU A 10 43.16 -9.05 4.79
C LEU A 10 42.24 -9.52 5.93
N ALA A 11 42.60 -10.68 6.48
CA ALA A 11 42.15 -11.12 7.79
C ALA A 11 42.91 -10.30 8.85
N ILE A 12 42.20 -9.74 9.84
CA ILE A 12 42.81 -9.21 11.06
C ILE A 12 42.15 -9.88 12.26
N THR A 13 42.96 -10.71 12.90
CA THR A 13 42.75 -11.42 14.17
C THR A 13 42.66 -10.49 15.37
N ALA A 14 41.89 -10.93 16.37
CA ALA A 14 41.62 -10.29 17.65
C ALA A 14 42.86 -9.92 18.48
N LYS A 15 42.77 -8.81 19.23
CA LYS A 15 43.47 -8.59 20.50
C LYS A 15 42.59 -7.79 21.46
N THR A 16 42.25 -8.41 22.58
CA THR A 16 41.59 -7.84 23.75
C THR A 16 42.55 -6.89 24.47
N ARG A 17 42.12 -5.67 24.78
CA ARG A 17 42.76 -4.83 25.81
C ARG A 17 41.70 -3.95 26.47
N VAL A 18 41.41 -4.24 27.74
CA VAL A 18 40.57 -3.44 28.62
C VAL A 18 41.37 -2.21 29.04
N LEU A 19 40.88 -1.01 28.71
CA LEU A 19 41.26 0.25 29.36
C LEU A 19 40.03 1.16 29.47
N VAL A 20 39.81 1.62 30.69
CA VAL A 20 38.70 2.46 31.17
C VAL A 20 38.98 3.90 30.77
N GLY A 21 38.01 4.59 30.17
CA GLY A 21 38.08 6.03 29.90
C GLY A 21 37.07 6.47 28.83
N ARG A 22 36.05 7.25 29.23
CA ARG A 22 35.09 7.90 28.31
C ARG A 22 35.84 8.84 27.35
N PRO A 23 35.45 8.86 26.06
CA PRO A 23 34.92 10.12 25.53
C PRO A 23 33.70 9.92 24.63
N VAL A 24 32.72 10.83 24.82
CA VAL A 24 31.78 11.38 23.82
C VAL A 24 31.74 10.67 22.46
N PHE A 25 30.88 9.64 22.34
CA PHE A 25 30.42 9.23 21.02
C PHE A 25 29.34 10.19 20.57
N GLY A 26 29.63 10.84 19.44
CA GLY A 26 28.69 11.67 18.71
C GLY A 26 27.36 10.95 18.54
N LEU A 27 26.31 11.75 18.65
CA LEU A 27 24.94 11.41 18.36
C LEU A 27 24.84 10.96 16.90
N VAL A 28 25.07 9.68 16.62
CA VAL A 28 24.60 9.06 15.38
C VAL A 28 23.10 8.90 15.58
N VAL A 29 22.34 9.79 14.95
CA VAL A 29 20.89 9.68 14.84
C VAL A 29 20.62 8.39 14.05
N LEU A 30 20.49 7.28 14.77
CA LEU A 30 19.94 6.04 14.24
C LEU A 30 18.47 6.35 13.96
N GLY A 31 18.15 6.76 12.74
CA GLY A 31 16.76 6.73 12.28
C GLY A 31 16.25 5.31 12.44
N GLU A 32 15.14 5.13 13.16
CA GLU A 32 14.53 3.81 13.34
C GLU A 32 14.23 3.19 11.96
N ILE A 33 14.92 2.10 11.63
CA ILE A 33 14.64 1.35 10.40
C ILE A 33 13.26 0.70 10.56
N MET A 34 12.36 1.01 9.63
CA MET A 34 10.95 0.58 9.68
C MET A 34 10.60 -0.46 8.62
N ALA A 35 11.43 -0.58 7.57
CA ALA A 35 11.22 -1.55 6.50
C ALA A 35 12.51 -1.91 5.75
N PHE A 36 12.50 -3.10 5.16
CA PHE A 36 13.59 -3.66 4.37
C PHE A 36 13.08 -4.09 3.00
N VAL A 37 13.85 -3.84 1.95
CA VAL A 37 13.66 -4.43 0.62
C VAL A 37 14.76 -5.47 0.41
N TYR A 38 14.38 -6.66 -0.02
CA TYR A 38 15.26 -7.81 -0.12
C TYR A 38 15.14 -8.52 -1.46
N LYS A 39 16.17 -9.30 -1.77
CA LYS A 39 16.27 -10.17 -2.94
C LYS A 39 16.53 -11.60 -2.49
N ILE A 40 15.79 -12.53 -3.08
CA ILE A 40 15.97 -13.97 -2.90
C ILE A 40 16.35 -14.56 -4.24
N THR A 41 17.59 -15.00 -4.40
CA THR A 41 18.12 -15.55 -5.64
C THR A 41 18.19 -17.06 -5.56
N ASN A 42 17.58 -17.76 -6.51
CA ASN A 42 17.75 -19.20 -6.64
C ASN A 42 19.13 -19.48 -7.26
N THR A 43 20.01 -20.17 -6.54
CA THR A 43 21.40 -20.39 -6.94
C THR A 43 21.55 -21.38 -8.11
N ILE A 44 20.52 -22.18 -8.39
CA ILE A 44 20.51 -23.15 -9.50
C ILE A 44 20.10 -22.49 -10.81
N THR A 45 19.11 -21.59 -10.77
CA THR A 45 18.51 -20.99 -11.98
C THR A 45 18.93 -19.54 -12.21
N ASN A 46 19.59 -18.91 -11.24
CA ASN A 46 19.93 -17.49 -11.20
C ASN A 46 18.72 -16.52 -11.29
N LYS A 47 17.50 -17.04 -11.15
CA LYS A 47 16.27 -16.24 -11.09
C LYS A 47 16.07 -15.68 -9.69
N CYS A 48 15.47 -14.50 -9.58
CA CYS A 48 15.25 -13.86 -8.29
C CYS A 48 13.78 -13.56 -8.00
N TYR A 49 13.51 -13.37 -6.71
CA TYR A 49 12.31 -12.77 -6.16
C TYR A 49 12.71 -11.50 -5.40
N ILE A 50 11.97 -10.41 -5.61
CA ILE A 50 12.13 -9.16 -4.87
C ILE A 50 10.91 -8.98 -3.98
N GLY A 51 11.10 -8.55 -2.74
CA GLY A 51 10.01 -8.23 -1.84
C GLY A 51 10.42 -7.19 -0.82
N TRP A 52 9.43 -6.66 -0.09
CA TRP A 52 9.67 -5.83 1.08
C TRP A 52 9.05 -6.43 2.35
N THR A 53 9.51 -5.98 3.51
CA THR A 53 9.00 -6.40 4.82
C THR A 53 9.18 -5.29 5.86
N GLY A 54 8.27 -5.19 6.82
CA GLY A 54 8.43 -4.34 8.01
C GLY A 54 9.14 -5.05 9.19
N ASN A 55 9.34 -6.36 9.08
CA ASN A 55 10.18 -7.17 9.98
C ASN A 55 11.55 -7.38 9.34
N THR A 56 12.49 -8.00 10.05
CA THR A 56 13.79 -8.36 9.47
C THR A 56 13.64 -9.32 8.30
N VAL A 57 14.63 -9.30 7.39
CA VAL A 57 14.64 -10.15 6.19
C VAL A 57 14.71 -11.63 6.55
N GLU A 58 15.44 -11.99 7.61
CA GLU A 58 15.57 -13.36 8.12
C GLU A 58 14.23 -13.88 8.63
N HIS A 59 13.50 -13.04 9.36
CA HIS A 59 12.16 -13.36 9.83
C HIS A 59 11.22 -13.61 8.65
N ARG A 60 11.21 -12.71 7.66
CA ARG A 60 10.39 -12.86 6.47
C ARG A 60 10.76 -14.10 5.66
N TRP A 61 12.04 -14.46 5.60
CA TRP A 61 12.50 -15.68 4.95
C TRP A 61 11.99 -16.94 5.66
N ALA A 62 12.00 -16.96 7.00
CA ALA A 62 11.41 -18.04 7.77
C ALA A 62 9.91 -18.20 7.48
N GLU A 63 9.16 -17.09 7.40
CA GLU A 63 7.75 -17.11 7.01
C GLU A 63 7.53 -17.67 5.60
N HIS A 64 8.37 -17.31 4.64
CA HIS A 64 8.28 -17.83 3.28
C HIS A 64 8.49 -19.34 3.21
N LYS A 65 9.49 -19.87 3.95
CA LYS A 65 9.72 -21.32 4.06
C LYS A 65 8.48 -22.00 4.62
N ILE A 66 7.95 -21.55 5.76
CA ILE A 66 6.75 -22.14 6.38
C ILE A 66 5.56 -22.08 5.41
N SER A 67 5.33 -20.91 4.80
CA SER A 67 4.20 -20.67 3.91
C SER A 67 4.21 -21.57 2.67
N ALA A 68 5.40 -21.84 2.12
CA ALA A 68 5.54 -22.66 0.92
C ALA A 68 5.17 -24.13 1.15
N PHE A 69 5.34 -24.67 2.37
CA PHE A 69 5.03 -26.07 2.68
C PHE A 69 3.69 -26.27 3.40
N LYS A 70 3.19 -25.24 4.10
CA LYS A 70 1.91 -25.32 4.84
C LYS A 70 0.69 -24.98 3.97
N ASN A 71 0.84 -24.09 3.00
CA ASN A 71 -0.27 -23.60 2.18
C ASN A 71 -0.18 -24.14 0.75
N ASN A 72 -1.32 -24.51 0.17
CA ASN A 72 -1.40 -24.92 -1.24
C ASN A 72 -1.38 -23.70 -2.19
N ASP A 73 -0.38 -22.84 -2.00
CA ASP A 73 -0.20 -21.60 -2.75
C ASP A 73 0.62 -21.86 -4.01
N ASN A 74 0.04 -21.52 -5.15
CA ASN A 74 0.55 -21.81 -6.50
C ASN A 74 1.37 -20.68 -7.12
N ARG A 75 1.80 -19.68 -6.34
CA ARG A 75 2.69 -18.62 -6.84
C ARG A 75 4.03 -19.20 -7.34
N LYS A 76 4.57 -18.60 -8.42
CA LYS A 76 5.84 -19.00 -9.06
C LYS A 76 6.95 -19.25 -8.04
N PHE A 77 7.11 -18.31 -7.11
CA PHE A 77 8.12 -18.36 -6.05
C PHE A 77 7.99 -19.60 -5.16
N TYR A 78 6.80 -19.90 -4.64
CA TYR A 78 6.61 -21.06 -3.75
C TYR A 78 6.67 -22.40 -4.45
N ASN A 79 6.19 -22.47 -5.71
CA ASN A 79 6.42 -23.64 -6.55
C ASN A 79 7.92 -23.92 -6.72
N ALA A 80 8.71 -22.88 -6.99
CA ALA A 80 10.15 -23.01 -7.12
C ALA A 80 10.82 -23.36 -5.79
N LEU A 81 10.39 -22.77 -4.68
CA LEU A 81 10.95 -23.05 -3.35
C LEU A 81 10.73 -24.52 -2.96
N ARG A 82 9.55 -25.08 -3.24
CA ARG A 82 9.28 -26.52 -3.07
C ARG A 82 10.10 -27.39 -4.02
N LYS A 83 10.27 -26.96 -5.27
CA LYS A 83 10.98 -27.73 -6.30
C LYS A 83 12.49 -27.85 -6.02
N TYR A 84 13.13 -26.76 -5.63
CA TYR A 84 14.59 -26.70 -5.48
C TYR A 84 15.08 -26.81 -4.02
N GLY A 85 14.16 -26.78 -3.05
CA GLY A 85 14.47 -26.81 -1.63
C GLY A 85 14.98 -25.46 -1.10
N PRO A 86 14.88 -25.20 0.23
CA PRO A 86 15.30 -23.92 0.83
C PRO A 86 16.79 -23.62 0.75
N ASP A 87 17.65 -24.64 0.68
CA ASP A 87 19.11 -24.48 0.68
C ASP A 87 19.64 -23.94 -0.67
N SER A 88 18.81 -23.99 -1.72
CA SER A 88 19.14 -23.50 -3.07
C SER A 88 18.86 -21.99 -3.24
N TRP A 89 18.78 -21.23 -2.15
CA TRP A 89 18.39 -19.81 -2.18
C TRP A 89 19.32 -18.94 -1.36
N LEU A 90 19.80 -17.87 -2.00
CA LEU A 90 20.56 -16.79 -1.37
C LEU A 90 19.60 -15.64 -1.03
N VAL A 91 19.61 -15.19 0.22
CA VAL A 91 18.74 -14.11 0.72
C VAL A 91 19.62 -12.91 1.07
N GLU A 92 19.29 -11.75 0.49
CA GLU A 92 20.09 -10.53 0.61
C GLU A 92 19.19 -9.32 0.89
N THR A 93 19.56 -8.50 1.88
CA THR A 93 18.97 -7.18 2.07
C THR A 93 19.57 -6.22 1.04
N LEU A 94 18.70 -5.52 0.30
CA LEU A 94 19.13 -4.53 -0.71
C LEU A 94 19.04 -3.10 -0.18
N ILE A 95 17.95 -2.78 0.53
CA ILE A 95 17.65 -1.43 1.00
C ILE A 95 17.05 -1.50 2.40
N GLU A 96 17.49 -0.59 3.26
CA GLU A 96 16.94 -0.32 4.59
C GLU A 96 16.33 1.08 4.57
N THR A 97 15.08 1.23 5.03
CA THR A 97 14.37 2.51 5.02
C THR A 97 13.54 2.70 6.28
N THR A 98 13.32 3.97 6.62
CA THR A 98 12.45 4.41 7.71
C THR A 98 10.97 4.57 7.27
N SER A 99 10.66 4.36 5.98
CA SER A 99 9.30 4.45 5.43
C SER A 99 8.89 3.18 4.68
N LYS A 100 7.69 2.68 4.99
CA LYS A 100 7.08 1.56 4.26
C LYS A 100 6.71 1.94 2.84
N GLU A 101 6.30 3.19 2.64
CA GLU A 101 5.94 3.75 1.34
C GLU A 101 7.17 3.81 0.43
N GLU A 102 8.30 4.25 0.97
CA GLU A 102 9.57 4.22 0.24
C GLU A 102 9.98 2.79 -0.11
N ALA A 103 9.89 1.83 0.83
CA ALA A 103 10.19 0.42 0.57
C ALA A 103 9.34 -0.15 -0.58
N LYS A 104 8.06 0.23 -0.67
CA LYS A 104 7.16 -0.20 -1.75
C LYS A 104 7.57 0.38 -3.11
N VAL A 105 7.90 1.67 -3.17
CA VAL A 105 8.39 2.30 -4.41
C VAL A 105 9.68 1.63 -4.86
N LYS A 106 10.60 1.39 -3.93
CA LYS A 106 11.86 0.69 -4.21
C LYS A 106 11.68 -0.77 -4.62
N GLU A 107 10.70 -1.48 -4.06
CA GLU A 107 10.34 -2.83 -4.52
C GLU A 107 9.94 -2.80 -6.01
N ILE A 108 9.11 -1.85 -6.44
CA ILE A 108 8.66 -1.72 -7.83
C ILE A 108 9.86 -1.45 -8.75
N GLU A 109 10.70 -0.47 -8.41
CA GLU A 109 11.90 -0.11 -9.15
C GLU A 109 12.84 -1.33 -9.32
N LEU A 110 13.04 -2.10 -8.25
CA LEU A 110 13.94 -3.26 -8.27
C LEU A 110 13.34 -4.47 -9.00
N ILE A 111 12.02 -4.67 -8.94
CA ILE A 111 11.35 -5.71 -9.75
C ILE A 111 11.54 -5.43 -11.24
N GLU A 112 11.43 -4.17 -11.65
CA GLU A 112 11.68 -3.74 -13.02
C GLU A 112 13.16 -3.88 -13.39
N HIS A 113 14.06 -3.36 -12.54
CA HIS A 113 15.51 -3.42 -12.75
C HIS A 113 16.03 -4.85 -12.93
N PHE A 114 15.56 -5.80 -12.13
CA PHE A 114 15.97 -7.21 -12.22
C PHE A 114 15.10 -8.07 -13.15
N ASP A 115 14.08 -7.49 -13.80
CA ASP A 115 13.07 -8.21 -14.60
C ASP A 115 12.49 -9.43 -13.85
N SER A 116 12.30 -9.30 -12.54
CA SER A 116 11.95 -10.44 -11.67
C SER A 116 10.49 -10.88 -11.86
N TYR A 117 9.68 -10.11 -12.59
CA TYR A 117 8.32 -10.45 -12.98
C TYR A 117 8.27 -11.40 -14.19
N ASN A 118 8.98 -11.06 -15.28
CA ASN A 118 8.96 -11.87 -16.51
C ASN A 118 9.98 -13.02 -16.42
N LYS A 119 11.21 -12.72 -15.99
CA LYS A 119 12.32 -13.67 -15.94
C LYS A 119 12.59 -14.24 -14.55
N GLY A 120 12.01 -13.67 -13.50
CA GLY A 120 12.13 -14.14 -12.12
C GLY A 120 10.88 -14.84 -11.56
N TYR A 121 10.72 -14.70 -10.25
CA TYR A 121 9.68 -15.38 -9.46
C TYR A 121 8.58 -14.45 -8.94
N ASN A 122 8.67 -13.14 -9.16
CA ASN A 122 7.60 -12.21 -8.80
C ASN A 122 6.34 -12.52 -9.65
N ALA A 123 5.19 -12.50 -8.99
CA ALA A 123 3.90 -12.73 -9.64
C ALA A 123 3.18 -11.43 -10.03
N THR A 124 3.66 -10.29 -9.55
CA THR A 124 3.17 -8.94 -9.85
C THR A 124 4.37 -8.00 -10.07
N LYS A 125 4.13 -6.81 -10.63
CA LYS A 125 5.16 -5.75 -10.74
C LYS A 125 5.41 -4.99 -9.43
N GLY A 126 5.01 -5.53 -8.28
CA GLY A 126 5.09 -4.88 -6.96
C GLY A 126 3.85 -4.06 -6.58
N GLY A 127 3.93 -3.34 -5.46
CA GLY A 127 2.92 -2.35 -5.04
C GLY A 127 1.68 -2.90 -4.33
N ASP A 128 1.83 -3.97 -3.54
CA ASP A 128 0.75 -4.67 -2.80
C ASP A 128 -0.23 -5.48 -3.67
N GLY A 129 0.30 -6.48 -4.40
CA GLY A 129 -0.30 -7.81 -4.64
C GLY A 129 -1.66 -7.97 -5.32
N ASN A 130 -2.49 -6.93 -5.42
CA ASN A 130 -3.77 -6.86 -6.13
C ASN A 130 -4.44 -5.47 -6.03
N ASN A 131 -3.85 -4.47 -5.35
CA ASN A 131 -4.47 -3.15 -5.14
C ASN A 131 -3.91 -2.03 -6.04
N GLY A 132 -3.16 -2.38 -7.09
CA GLY A 132 -2.61 -1.41 -8.05
C GLY A 132 -3.00 -1.67 -9.52
N ILE A 133 -3.75 -2.75 -9.80
CA ILE A 133 -4.26 -2.99 -11.15
C ILE A 133 -5.47 -2.08 -11.37
N ILE A 134 -5.25 -0.93 -12.00
CA ILE A 134 -6.34 -0.19 -12.65
C ILE A 134 -6.76 -1.03 -13.85
N MET A 135 -7.81 -1.84 -13.68
CA MET A 135 -8.44 -2.55 -14.78
C MET A 135 -8.89 -1.53 -15.82
N SER A 136 -8.62 -1.79 -17.11
CA SER A 136 -9.08 -0.91 -18.19
C SER A 136 -10.59 -0.69 -18.09
N GLU A 137 -11.04 0.51 -18.46
CA GLU A 137 -12.46 0.85 -18.43
C GLU A 137 -13.29 -0.15 -19.23
N GLU A 138 -12.75 -0.62 -20.37
CA GLU A 138 -13.33 -1.67 -21.19
C GLU A 138 -13.49 -3.00 -20.44
N SER A 139 -12.44 -3.47 -19.74
CA SER A 139 -12.52 -4.74 -19.00
C SER A 139 -13.46 -4.65 -17.81
N ASN A 140 -13.50 -3.50 -17.12
CA ASN A 140 -14.47 -3.24 -16.07
C ASN A 140 -15.89 -3.21 -16.62
N LEU A 141 -16.11 -2.57 -17.75
CA LEU A 141 -17.41 -2.50 -18.42
C LEU A 141 -17.88 -3.88 -18.89
N ARG A 142 -17.00 -4.68 -19.51
CA ARG A 142 -17.29 -6.06 -19.93
C ARG A 142 -17.69 -6.93 -18.75
N ARG A 143 -16.93 -6.87 -17.66
CA ARG A 143 -17.24 -7.60 -16.42
C ARG A 143 -18.56 -7.13 -15.80
N SER A 144 -18.79 -5.82 -15.76
CA SER A 144 -20.03 -5.23 -15.26
C SER A 144 -21.25 -5.69 -16.06
N LYS A 145 -21.20 -5.58 -17.40
CA LYS A 145 -22.25 -6.08 -18.31
C LYS A 145 -22.50 -7.58 -18.12
N ALA A 146 -21.45 -8.38 -17.98
CA ALA A 146 -21.57 -9.83 -17.85
C ALA A 146 -22.21 -10.29 -16.53
N LEU A 147 -22.09 -9.50 -15.46
CA LEU A 147 -22.58 -9.83 -14.12
C LEU A 147 -23.90 -9.14 -13.76
N LYS A 148 -24.20 -7.99 -14.38
CA LYS A 148 -25.41 -7.21 -14.07
C LYS A 148 -26.66 -8.05 -14.29
N GLY A 149 -27.49 -8.15 -13.26
CA GLY A 149 -28.78 -8.86 -13.30
C GLY A 149 -28.70 -10.38 -13.20
N LYS A 150 -27.51 -10.99 -13.12
CA LYS A 150 -27.39 -12.44 -12.96
C LYS A 150 -27.52 -12.82 -11.48
N PRO A 151 -28.51 -13.66 -11.10
CA PRO A 151 -28.62 -14.14 -9.74
C PRO A 151 -27.42 -15.02 -9.40
N LYS A 152 -27.02 -15.01 -8.12
CA LYS A 152 -25.98 -15.92 -7.63
C LYS A 152 -26.53 -17.35 -7.66
N SER A 153 -25.67 -18.33 -7.94
CA SER A 153 -26.07 -19.75 -7.88
C SER A 153 -26.60 -20.11 -6.49
N GLU A 154 -27.50 -21.10 -6.42
CA GLU A 154 -28.05 -21.60 -5.17
C GLU A 154 -26.96 -22.12 -4.22
N ALA A 155 -25.95 -22.80 -4.76
CA ALA A 155 -24.79 -23.26 -3.99
C ALA A 155 -24.03 -22.09 -3.36
N THR A 156 -23.87 -20.98 -4.09
CA THR A 156 -23.26 -19.76 -3.57
C THR A 156 -24.15 -19.14 -2.48
N ILE A 157 -25.46 -19.05 -2.70
CA ILE A 157 -26.41 -18.53 -1.70
C ILE A 157 -26.36 -19.36 -0.41
N LYS A 158 -26.34 -20.70 -0.53
CA LYS A 158 -26.23 -21.62 0.61
C LYS A 158 -24.92 -21.40 1.39
N LYS A 159 -23.79 -21.24 0.69
CA LYS A 159 -22.50 -20.90 1.32
C LYS A 159 -22.54 -19.57 2.07
N PHE A 160 -23.19 -18.54 1.53
CA PHE A 160 -23.33 -17.25 2.21
C PHE A 160 -24.26 -17.35 3.44
N LYS A 161 -25.38 -18.09 3.34
CA LYS A 161 -26.31 -18.30 4.46
C LYS A 161 -25.71 -19.18 5.57
N ALA A 162 -24.85 -20.13 5.22
CA ALA A 162 -24.18 -21.01 6.18
C ALA A 162 -23.02 -20.33 6.93
N ARG A 163 -22.63 -19.11 6.54
CA ARG A 163 -21.65 -18.31 7.29
C ARG A 163 -22.36 -17.65 8.46
N THR A 164 -22.32 -18.30 9.62
CA THR A 164 -22.66 -17.66 10.89
C THR A 164 -21.46 -16.86 11.38
N GLN A 165 -21.66 -15.61 11.78
CA GLN A 165 -20.61 -14.84 12.44
C GLN A 165 -20.34 -15.44 13.82
N THR A 166 -19.08 -15.42 14.26
CA THR A 166 -18.74 -15.82 15.64
C THR A 166 -19.36 -14.83 16.62
N GLU A 167 -19.63 -15.29 17.85
CA GLU A 167 -20.14 -14.45 18.93
C GLU A 167 -19.20 -13.26 19.19
N GLU A 168 -17.89 -13.48 19.16
CA GLU A 168 -16.86 -12.45 19.32
C GLU A 168 -16.95 -11.37 18.21
N THR A 169 -17.12 -11.79 16.95
CA THR A 169 -17.26 -10.84 15.82
C THR A 169 -18.56 -10.05 15.94
N THR A 170 -19.64 -10.72 16.34
CA THR A 170 -20.95 -10.10 16.55
C THR A 170 -20.88 -9.06 17.67
N ALA A 171 -20.19 -9.36 18.78
CA ALA A 171 -19.96 -8.44 19.88
C ALA A 171 -19.14 -7.21 19.45
N LYS A 172 -18.07 -7.39 18.67
CA LYS A 172 -17.26 -6.28 18.12
C LYS A 172 -18.09 -5.36 17.21
N ILE A 173 -18.92 -5.93 16.34
CA ILE A 173 -19.83 -5.16 15.47
C ILE A 173 -20.86 -4.41 16.31
N SER A 174 -21.44 -5.06 17.33
CA SER A 174 -22.40 -4.44 18.25
C SER A 174 -21.79 -3.25 19.00
N LEU A 175 -20.58 -3.42 19.56
CA LEU A 175 -19.84 -2.36 20.24
C LEU A 175 -19.54 -1.18 19.30
N ALA A 176 -19.11 -1.46 18.06
CA ALA A 176 -18.83 -0.41 17.07
C ALA A 176 -20.09 0.36 16.65
N HIS A 177 -21.26 -0.29 16.68
CA HIS A 177 -22.55 0.34 16.38
C HIS A 177 -23.20 1.00 17.60
N GLN A 178 -22.67 0.79 18.80
CA GLN A 178 -23.19 1.39 20.02
C GLN A 178 -23.04 2.92 19.95
N GLY A 179 -24.15 3.64 20.08
CA GLY A 179 -24.18 5.11 19.96
C GLY A 179 -24.26 5.64 18.52
N MET A 180 -24.19 4.78 17.50
CA MET A 180 -24.45 5.21 16.13
C MET A 180 -25.95 5.48 15.92
N LYS A 181 -26.29 6.66 15.40
CA LYS A 181 -27.68 6.98 15.02
C LYS A 181 -28.14 5.99 13.95
N LYS A 182 -29.27 5.34 14.22
CA LYS A 182 -29.95 4.48 13.25
C LYS A 182 -30.35 5.32 12.02
N PRO A 183 -30.30 4.77 10.79
CA PRO A 183 -30.53 5.52 9.55
C PRO A 183 -31.87 6.27 9.48
N TRP A 184 -32.89 5.83 10.23
CA TRP A 184 -34.22 6.43 10.27
C TRP A 184 -34.38 7.57 11.29
N VAL A 185 -33.36 7.86 12.10
CA VAL A 185 -33.41 8.99 13.03
C VAL A 185 -33.10 10.27 12.26
N LYS A 186 -34.10 11.16 12.13
CA LYS A 186 -33.93 12.47 11.48
C LYS A 186 -32.82 13.28 12.18
N TRP A 187 -32.04 13.98 11.37
CA TRP A 187 -30.96 14.85 11.84
C TRP A 187 -31.56 16.18 12.29
N SER A 188 -31.07 16.77 13.39
CA SER A 188 -31.46 18.15 13.69
C SER A 188 -30.86 19.10 12.64
N PRO A 189 -31.45 20.28 12.40
CA PRO A 189 -30.89 21.27 11.48
C PRO A 189 -29.41 21.57 11.76
N GLU A 190 -29.03 21.74 13.03
CA GLU A 190 -27.66 21.97 13.48
C GLU A 190 -26.70 20.79 13.14
N GLN A 191 -27.17 19.55 13.25
CA GLN A 191 -26.38 18.37 12.89
C GLN A 191 -26.21 18.22 11.38
N ILE A 192 -27.21 18.61 10.60
CA ILE A 192 -27.13 18.67 9.13
C ILE A 192 -26.08 19.70 8.73
N ALA A 193 -26.12 20.89 9.34
CA ALA A 193 -25.17 21.97 9.10
C ALA A 193 -23.72 21.54 9.38
N LYS A 194 -23.47 20.95 10.56
CA LYS A 194 -22.14 20.44 10.96
C LYS A 194 -21.60 19.37 10.00
N ARG A 195 -22.47 18.48 9.49
CA ARG A 195 -22.08 17.46 8.49
C ARG A 195 -21.92 18.03 7.08
N ALA A 196 -22.70 19.04 6.72
CA ALA A 196 -22.53 19.75 5.46
C ALA A 196 -21.16 20.45 5.46
N MET A 197 -20.75 21.05 6.59
CA MET A 197 -19.44 21.67 6.81
C MET A 197 -18.27 20.69 6.66
N THR A 198 -18.36 19.47 7.21
CA THR A 198 -17.27 18.48 7.10
C THR A 198 -17.14 17.83 5.72
N ARG A 199 -18.16 17.94 4.87
CA ARG A 199 -18.17 17.37 3.51
C ARG A 199 -18.01 18.43 2.43
N ARG A 200 -17.58 19.65 2.79
CA ARG A 200 -17.37 20.71 1.80
C ARG A 200 -16.16 20.41 0.95
N SER A 201 -16.32 20.67 -0.33
CA SER A 201 -15.25 20.61 -1.32
C SER A 201 -14.45 21.91 -1.39
N LEU A 202 -14.80 22.93 -0.59
CA LEU A 202 -14.21 24.27 -0.58
C LEU A 202 -13.99 24.77 0.85
N THR A 203 -12.93 25.56 1.04
CA THR A 203 -12.72 26.35 2.26
C THR A 203 -13.61 27.60 2.29
N LYS A 204 -13.72 28.26 3.46
CA LYS A 204 -14.46 29.52 3.61
C LYS A 204 -13.91 30.60 2.67
N GLU A 205 -12.59 30.74 2.64
CA GLU A 205 -11.87 31.68 1.80
C GLU A 205 -12.15 31.46 0.31
N GLN A 206 -12.17 30.20 -0.13
CA GLN A 206 -12.50 29.85 -1.52
C GLN A 206 -13.94 30.19 -1.87
N TYR A 207 -14.89 29.94 -0.96
CA TYR A 207 -16.28 30.32 -1.15
C TYR A 207 -16.43 31.85 -1.26
N ASP A 208 -15.84 32.60 -0.34
CA ASP A 208 -15.93 34.06 -0.34
C ASP A 208 -15.27 34.66 -1.59
N THR A 209 -14.14 34.08 -2.03
CA THR A 209 -13.46 34.46 -3.27
C THR A 209 -14.38 34.27 -4.49
N ILE A 210 -15.04 33.11 -4.61
CA ILE A 210 -15.99 32.85 -5.71
C ILE A 210 -17.12 33.88 -5.73
N HIS A 211 -17.70 34.19 -4.57
CA HIS A 211 -18.80 35.15 -4.46
C HIS A 211 -18.35 36.57 -4.78
N ASN A 212 -17.20 37.01 -4.28
CA ASN A 212 -16.64 38.33 -4.59
C ASN A 212 -16.35 38.49 -6.09
N LEU A 213 -15.72 37.50 -6.73
CA LEU A 213 -15.46 37.52 -8.17
C LEU A 213 -16.75 37.47 -8.99
N ARG A 214 -17.81 36.84 -8.45
CA ARG A 214 -19.11 36.87 -9.13
C ARG A 214 -19.79 38.24 -9.02
N VAL A 215 -19.64 38.92 -7.90
CA VAL A 215 -20.14 40.30 -7.69
C VAL A 215 -19.45 41.29 -8.62
N THR A 216 -18.16 41.09 -8.93
CA THR A 216 -17.45 41.92 -9.93
C THR A 216 -17.88 41.63 -11.38
N GLY A 217 -18.85 40.74 -11.60
CA GLY A 217 -19.42 40.44 -12.91
C GLY A 217 -18.73 39.31 -13.67
N MET A 218 -17.68 38.70 -13.12
CA MET A 218 -16.94 37.65 -13.82
C MET A 218 -17.81 36.43 -14.12
N ALA A 219 -17.61 35.86 -15.30
CA ALA A 219 -18.25 34.63 -15.71
C ALA A 219 -17.67 33.42 -14.95
N ILE A 220 -18.47 32.38 -14.76
CA ILE A 220 -18.05 31.14 -14.06
C ILE A 220 -16.78 30.54 -14.68
N ARG A 221 -16.63 30.63 -16.01
CA ARG A 221 -15.45 30.14 -16.74
C ARG A 221 -14.17 30.91 -16.37
N GLU A 222 -14.28 32.22 -16.20
CA GLU A 222 -13.16 33.08 -15.84
C GLU A 222 -12.76 32.86 -14.37
N ILE A 223 -13.74 32.69 -13.48
CA ILE A 223 -13.51 32.32 -12.08
C ILE A 223 -12.78 30.98 -11.99
N HIS A 224 -13.18 29.99 -12.81
CA HIS A 224 -12.49 28.70 -12.89
C HIS A 224 -11.02 28.86 -13.33
N GLN A 225 -10.78 29.65 -14.39
CA GLN A 225 -9.42 29.90 -14.89
C GLN A 225 -8.54 30.62 -13.86
N LEU A 226 -9.10 31.56 -13.10
CA LEU A 226 -8.35 32.36 -12.13
C LEU A 226 -8.10 31.63 -10.80
N THR A 227 -9.07 30.85 -10.31
CA THR A 227 -9.00 30.20 -8.98
C THR A 227 -8.56 28.73 -9.05
N GLY A 228 -8.59 28.11 -10.23
CA GLY A 228 -8.36 26.67 -10.39
C GLY A 228 -9.51 25.79 -9.86
N ILE A 229 -10.56 26.38 -9.25
CA ILE A 229 -11.72 25.64 -8.74
C ILE A 229 -12.58 25.21 -9.92
N SER A 230 -13.03 23.95 -9.95
CA SER A 230 -13.84 23.44 -11.08
C SER A 230 -15.11 24.27 -11.30
N ALA A 231 -15.45 24.51 -12.57
CA ALA A 231 -16.64 25.30 -12.92
C ALA A 231 -17.94 24.74 -12.31
N ASP A 232 -18.03 23.42 -12.13
CA ASP A 232 -19.16 22.77 -11.47
C ASP A 232 -19.23 23.08 -9.97
N LEU A 233 -18.09 23.13 -9.27
CA LEU A 233 -18.03 23.52 -7.87
C LEU A 233 -18.39 25.00 -7.70
N VAL A 234 -17.87 25.87 -8.57
CA VAL A 234 -18.24 27.30 -8.61
C VAL A 234 -19.75 27.44 -8.78
N LYS A 235 -20.33 26.79 -9.80
CA LYS A 235 -21.77 26.82 -10.08
C LYS A 235 -22.62 26.28 -8.93
N LYS A 236 -22.17 25.23 -8.25
CA LYS A 236 -22.85 24.64 -7.09
C LYS A 236 -22.88 25.63 -5.93
N TRP A 237 -21.72 26.18 -5.56
CA TRP A 237 -21.59 27.02 -4.36
C TRP A 237 -22.08 28.45 -4.53
N LEU A 238 -22.23 28.95 -5.76
CA LEU A 238 -22.95 30.20 -6.02
C LEU A 238 -24.46 30.12 -5.69
N LYS A 239 -25.04 28.91 -5.65
CA LYS A 239 -26.47 28.69 -5.36
C LYS A 239 -26.74 28.26 -3.93
N MET A 240 -25.70 28.05 -3.13
CA MET A 240 -25.83 27.54 -1.76
C MET A 240 -25.28 28.59 -0.79
N PRO A 241 -25.99 28.92 0.31
CA PRO A 241 -25.45 29.79 1.35
C PRO A 241 -24.27 29.10 2.06
N TRP A 242 -23.37 29.89 2.63
CA TRP A 242 -22.29 29.33 3.44
C TRP A 242 -22.80 28.67 4.74
N GLU A 243 -23.94 29.08 5.28
CA GLU A 243 -24.44 28.59 6.58
C GLU A 243 -25.47 27.44 6.48
N LEU A 244 -25.37 26.59 5.45
CA LEU A 244 -26.19 25.36 5.33
C LEU A 244 -26.36 24.62 6.64
#